data_AF-A0A7C6EG54-F1
#
_entry.id   AF-A0A7C6EG54-F1
#
_cell.length_a   1.000
_cell.length_b   1.000
_cell.length_c   1.000
_cell.angle_alpha   90.00
_cell.angle_beta   90.00
_cell.angle_gamma   90.00
#
_symmetry.space_group_name_H-M   'P 1'
#
loop_
_entity.id
_entity.type
_entity.pdbx_description
1 polymer ?
#
loop_
_entity_poly.entity_id
_entity_poly.type
_entity_poly.pdbx_seq_one_letter_code
_entity_poly.pdbx_strand_id
1 'polypeptide(L)'
;MNDQNHFTQIRKDKIYDHCIFNDQIFAIGKESKIYLFDFNKNLLRTLKISAPPISAIATDRNNIIATGHQDGTIRLWDIDSLNTKILVGHKEPVLSISVMKNGLIASNSIDGEFGLWSLRENSKKTYKDLRFATTLIGIHPSGYIIFVKENYILLLNPIDDKMKTIILPSGFESHTFYPYYDGRIFVGGKDKENAEKLIAIEPETDGGYYKTIGKYEGRITGIITMGPRIISSGIENDGAVIKIWGSESYVQSELEKLRILKDSKKHFQYYSMIF
;
A
#
# COMPACT_ATOMS: atom_id res chain seq x y z
N MET A 1 -26.45 3.89 -4.60
CA MET A 1 -25.83 2.66 -5.14
C MET A 1 -25.60 1.73 -3.97
N ASN A 2 -26.49 0.78 -3.75
CA ASN A 2 -26.22 -0.33 -2.83
C ASN A 2 -25.23 -1.22 -3.56
N ASP A 3 -23.97 -1.10 -3.20
CA ASP A 3 -22.97 -2.02 -3.73
C ASP A 3 -23.27 -3.39 -3.15
N GLN A 4 -23.51 -4.37 -4.01
CA GLN A 4 -23.75 -5.73 -3.58
C GLN A 4 -22.42 -6.44 -3.47
N ASN A 5 -22.22 -7.10 -2.33
CA ASN A 5 -21.10 -7.99 -2.11
C ASN A 5 -21.01 -9.02 -3.24
N HIS A 6 -20.13 -8.79 -4.21
CA HIS A 6 -19.95 -9.64 -5.38
C HIS A 6 -19.28 -10.96 -5.04
N PHE A 7 -18.38 -10.94 -4.06
CA PHE A 7 -17.67 -12.11 -3.61
C PHE A 7 -17.16 -11.89 -2.19
N THR A 8 -17.59 -12.74 -1.26
CA THR A 8 -16.99 -12.82 0.07
C THR A 8 -16.60 -14.24 0.34
N GLN A 9 -15.33 -14.41 0.69
CA GLN A 9 -14.84 -15.64 1.26
C GLN A 9 -14.54 -15.43 2.74
N ILE A 10 -15.37 -16.01 3.59
CA ILE A 10 -15.17 -15.97 5.04
C ILE A 10 -14.05 -16.96 5.40
N ARG A 11 -13.02 -16.46 6.08
CA ARG A 11 -11.94 -17.28 6.63
C ARG A 11 -11.94 -17.19 8.14
N LYS A 12 -11.62 -18.31 8.79
CA LYS A 12 -11.39 -18.37 10.24
C LYS A 12 -10.03 -17.80 10.63
N ASP A 13 -9.06 -17.87 9.72
CA ASP A 13 -7.70 -17.37 9.92
C ASP A 13 -7.64 -15.86 9.63
N LYS A 14 -6.94 -15.11 10.48
CA LYS A 14 -6.66 -13.69 10.27
C LYS A 14 -5.79 -13.50 9.01
N ILE A 15 -6.14 -12.51 8.20
CA ILE A 15 -5.29 -11.98 7.12
C ILE A 15 -4.48 -10.81 7.67
N TYR A 16 -3.18 -10.82 7.44
CA TYR A 16 -2.27 -9.80 7.97
C TYR A 16 -1.95 -8.69 6.96
N ASP A 17 -1.84 -9.04 5.68
CA ASP A 17 -1.50 -8.12 4.60
C ASP A 17 -1.91 -8.73 3.25
N HIS A 18 -1.91 -7.94 2.19
CA HIS A 18 -2.27 -8.37 0.83
C HIS A 18 -1.61 -7.51 -0.24
N CYS A 19 -1.40 -8.09 -1.42
CA CYS A 19 -1.02 -7.35 -2.61
C CYS A 19 -1.76 -7.88 -3.84
N ILE A 20 -1.83 -7.06 -4.88
CA ILE A 20 -2.49 -7.41 -6.14
C ILE A 20 -1.45 -7.48 -7.24
N PHE A 21 -1.49 -8.57 -7.99
CA PHE A 21 -0.60 -8.86 -9.11
C PHE A 21 -1.42 -9.40 -10.28
N ASN A 22 -1.50 -8.66 -11.38
CA ASN A 22 -2.46 -8.91 -12.47
C ASN A 22 -3.88 -9.13 -11.91
N ASP A 23 -4.58 -10.16 -12.38
CA ASP A 23 -5.92 -10.52 -11.93
C ASP A 23 -5.92 -11.43 -10.68
N GLN A 24 -4.86 -11.32 -9.86
CA GLN A 24 -4.66 -12.17 -8.69
C GLN A 24 -4.46 -11.35 -7.42
N ILE A 25 -5.12 -11.78 -6.34
CA ILE A 25 -4.89 -11.28 -4.98
C ILE A 25 -4.03 -12.29 -4.24
N PHE A 26 -2.93 -11.79 -3.68
CA PHE A 26 -2.09 -12.52 -2.74
C PHE A 26 -2.38 -11.97 -1.34
N ALA A 27 -2.73 -12.82 -0.39
CA ALA A 27 -3.01 -12.45 0.98
C ALA A 27 -2.22 -13.33 1.95
N ILE A 28 -1.59 -12.74 2.94
CA ILE A 28 -0.81 -13.49 3.93
C ILE A 28 -1.69 -13.88 5.13
N GLY A 29 -1.65 -15.16 5.47
CA GLY A 29 -2.36 -15.74 6.60
C GLY A 29 -1.41 -16.21 7.70
N LYS A 30 -2.00 -16.83 8.72
CA LYS A 30 -1.26 -17.43 9.84
C LYS A 30 -0.33 -18.55 9.35
N GLU A 31 0.82 -18.73 10.02
CA GLU A 31 1.78 -19.82 9.76
C GLU A 31 2.35 -19.84 8.33
N SER A 32 2.73 -18.66 7.80
CA SER A 32 3.40 -18.53 6.48
C SER A 32 2.56 -19.01 5.29
N LYS A 33 1.23 -19.06 5.44
CA LYS A 33 0.32 -19.33 4.33
C LYS A 33 0.20 -18.09 3.46
N ILE A 34 0.34 -18.26 2.16
CA ILE A 34 -0.11 -17.27 1.18
C ILE A 34 -1.36 -17.81 0.51
N TYR A 35 -2.44 -17.05 0.61
CA TYR A 35 -3.66 -17.29 -0.13
C TYR A 35 -3.58 -16.57 -1.47
N LEU A 36 -3.88 -17.29 -2.54
CA LEU A 36 -3.94 -16.77 -3.88
C LEU A 36 -5.38 -16.89 -4.37
N PHE A 37 -5.95 -15.78 -4.83
CA PHE A 37 -7.24 -15.76 -5.50
C PHE A 37 -7.06 -15.24 -6.92
N ASP A 38 -7.43 -16.04 -7.92
CA ASP A 38 -7.41 -15.70 -9.35
C ASP A 38 -8.83 -15.39 -9.80
N PHE A 39 -9.10 -14.12 -10.13
CA PHE A 39 -10.44 -13.65 -10.50
C PHE A 39 -10.96 -14.32 -11.78
N ASN A 40 -10.10 -14.47 -12.79
CA ASN A 40 -10.48 -15.01 -14.09
C ASN A 40 -10.91 -16.48 -13.99
N LYS A 41 -10.25 -17.23 -13.11
CA LYS A 41 -10.52 -18.66 -12.92
C LYS A 41 -11.48 -18.92 -11.77
N ASN A 42 -11.87 -17.88 -11.03
CA ASN A 42 -12.56 -17.98 -9.74
C ASN A 42 -11.88 -19.05 -8.85
N LEU A 43 -10.54 -19.05 -8.83
CA LEU A 43 -9.75 -20.12 -8.26
C LEU A 43 -9.01 -19.62 -7.03
N LEU A 44 -9.20 -20.35 -5.94
CA LEU A 44 -8.47 -20.14 -4.71
C LEU A 44 -7.40 -21.21 -4.54
N ARG A 45 -6.16 -20.79 -4.29
CA ARG A 45 -5.06 -21.67 -3.88
C ARG A 45 -4.51 -21.23 -2.53
N THR A 46 -3.99 -22.19 -1.77
CA THR A 46 -3.20 -21.91 -0.56
C THR A 46 -1.79 -22.42 -0.81
N LEU A 47 -0.84 -21.50 -0.87
CA LEU A 47 0.56 -21.79 -0.97
C LEU A 47 1.11 -21.89 0.46
N LYS A 48 1.53 -23.10 0.84
CA LYS A 48 2.32 -23.30 2.06
C LYS A 48 3.77 -23.13 1.69
N ILE A 49 4.37 -22.05 2.16
CA ILE A 49 5.78 -21.79 1.95
C ILE A 49 6.53 -22.28 3.18
N SER A 50 7.57 -23.09 2.96
CA SER A 50 8.51 -23.47 4.02
C SER A 50 9.44 -22.29 4.34
N ALA A 51 8.88 -21.27 4.99
CA ALA A 51 9.56 -20.06 5.41
C ALA A 51 9.08 -19.62 6.80
N PRO A 52 9.89 -18.85 7.55
CA PRO A 52 9.46 -18.20 8.78
C PRO A 52 8.22 -17.32 8.55
N PRO A 53 7.44 -17.03 9.61
CA PRO A 53 6.18 -16.30 9.50
C PRO A 53 6.32 -15.02 8.69
N ILE A 54 5.39 -14.82 7.76
CA ILE A 54 5.34 -13.66 6.87
C ILE A 54 4.58 -12.54 7.59
N SER A 55 5.15 -11.35 7.59
CA SER A 55 4.59 -10.15 8.21
C SER A 55 4.17 -9.08 7.20
N ALA A 56 4.78 -9.08 6.00
CA ALA A 56 4.49 -8.11 4.94
C ALA A 56 4.59 -8.76 3.56
N ILE A 57 3.80 -8.27 2.60
CA ILE A 57 3.86 -8.71 1.19
C ILE A 57 3.72 -7.54 0.23
N ALA A 58 4.54 -7.50 -0.82
CA ALA A 58 4.48 -6.47 -1.85
C ALA A 58 4.88 -7.04 -3.22
N THR A 59 4.54 -6.32 -4.29
CA THR A 59 4.91 -6.70 -5.66
C THR A 59 5.32 -5.48 -6.47
N ASP A 60 6.24 -5.67 -7.43
CA ASP A 60 6.57 -4.67 -8.44
C ASP A 60 5.49 -4.55 -9.54
N ARG A 61 4.47 -5.41 -9.47
CA ARG A 61 3.39 -5.59 -10.45
C ARG A 61 3.85 -6.11 -11.81
N ASN A 62 5.07 -6.64 -11.91
CA ASN A 62 5.55 -7.30 -13.13
C ASN A 62 5.85 -8.78 -12.87
N ASN A 63 6.89 -9.10 -12.11
CA ASN A 63 7.37 -10.47 -12.00
C ASN A 63 7.83 -10.84 -10.57
N ILE A 64 7.91 -9.86 -9.65
CA ILE A 64 8.48 -10.06 -8.33
C ILE A 64 7.40 -9.91 -7.27
N ILE A 65 7.31 -10.91 -6.39
CA ILE A 65 6.66 -10.80 -5.09
C ILE A 65 7.75 -10.75 -4.03
N ALA A 66 7.71 -9.77 -3.15
CA ALA A 66 8.57 -9.66 -1.98
C ALA A 66 7.78 -9.98 -0.73
N THR A 67 8.34 -10.82 0.15
CA THR A 67 7.77 -11.13 1.47
C THR A 67 8.75 -10.72 2.56
N GLY A 68 8.23 -10.04 3.58
CA GLY A 68 8.95 -9.70 4.80
C GLY A 68 8.64 -10.72 5.87
N HIS A 69 9.67 -11.10 6.63
CA HIS A 69 9.57 -12.20 7.58
C HIS A 69 9.88 -11.77 9.02
N GLN A 70 9.37 -12.54 9.97
CA GLN A 70 9.66 -12.39 11.39
C GLN A 70 11.11 -12.68 11.78
N ASP A 71 11.89 -13.34 10.91
CA ASP A 71 13.33 -13.57 11.12
C ASP A 71 14.20 -12.39 10.63
N GLY A 72 13.59 -11.29 10.20
CA GLY A 72 14.30 -10.12 9.64
C GLY A 72 14.76 -10.31 8.19
N THR A 73 14.44 -11.43 7.53
CA THR A 73 14.75 -11.61 6.11
C THR A 73 13.68 -11.02 5.21
N ILE A 74 14.09 -10.63 4.00
CA ILE A 74 13.19 -10.36 2.88
C ILE A 74 13.42 -11.45 1.85
N ARG A 75 12.35 -12.08 1.36
CA ARG A 75 12.44 -13.08 0.30
C ARG A 75 11.75 -12.59 -0.95
N LEU A 76 12.41 -12.78 -2.08
CA LEU A 76 11.93 -12.38 -3.39
C LEU A 76 11.60 -13.64 -4.16
N TRP A 77 10.40 -13.67 -4.69
CA TRP A 77 9.84 -14.76 -5.46
C TRP A 77 9.67 -14.25 -6.88
N ASP A 78 10.49 -14.77 -7.78
CA ASP A 78 10.29 -14.57 -9.21
C ASP A 78 9.20 -15.54 -9.67
N ILE A 79 8.08 -15.00 -10.17
CA ILE A 79 6.89 -15.80 -10.48
C ILE A 79 7.13 -16.74 -11.67
N ASP A 80 7.93 -16.30 -12.64
CA ASP A 80 8.14 -17.04 -13.89
C ASP A 80 9.12 -18.21 -13.70
N SER A 81 10.23 -17.95 -13.03
CA SER A 81 11.30 -18.93 -12.80
C SER A 81 11.14 -19.72 -11.51
N LEU A 82 10.22 -19.31 -10.63
CA LEU A 82 10.04 -19.84 -9.27
C LEU A 82 11.29 -19.74 -8.40
N ASN A 83 12.27 -18.92 -8.80
CA ASN A 83 13.49 -18.71 -8.05
C ASN A 83 13.22 -17.85 -6.82
N THR A 84 13.94 -18.18 -5.73
CA THR A 84 13.89 -17.42 -4.49
C THR A 84 15.23 -16.77 -4.22
N LYS A 85 15.24 -15.45 -4.01
CA LYS A 85 16.41 -14.72 -3.49
C LYS A 85 16.13 -14.27 -2.06
N ILE A 86 17.08 -14.48 -1.16
CA ILE A 86 16.98 -14.03 0.24
C ILE A 86 17.86 -12.80 0.43
N LEU A 87 17.27 -11.72 0.91
CA LEU A 87 17.98 -10.53 1.37
C LEU A 87 18.07 -10.60 2.90
N VAL A 88 19.31 -10.64 3.39
CA VAL A 88 19.62 -10.71 4.82
C VAL A 88 20.15 -9.36 5.26
N GLY A 89 19.64 -8.82 6.37
CA GLY A 89 20.23 -7.62 6.96
C GLY A 89 19.36 -6.81 7.92
N HIS A 90 18.06 -7.05 8.05
CA HIS A 90 17.35 -6.61 9.26
C HIS A 90 17.63 -7.58 10.40
N LYS A 91 17.66 -7.06 11.63
CA LYS A 91 17.98 -7.85 12.83
C LYS A 91 16.75 -8.35 13.58
N GLU A 92 15.60 -7.78 13.24
CA GLU A 92 14.31 -7.99 13.89
C GLU A 92 13.22 -8.10 12.79
N PRO A 93 11.97 -8.47 13.14
CA PRO A 93 10.90 -8.62 12.17
C PRO A 93 10.72 -7.44 11.21
N VAL A 94 10.62 -7.76 9.92
CA VAL A 94 10.25 -6.77 8.88
C VAL A 94 8.78 -6.41 9.05
N LEU A 95 8.43 -5.12 9.10
CA LEU A 95 7.07 -4.67 9.38
C LEU A 95 6.26 -4.38 8.12
N SER A 96 6.89 -3.82 7.10
CA SER A 96 6.30 -3.40 5.83
C SER A 96 7.37 -3.47 4.75
N ILE A 97 6.94 -3.78 3.53
CA ILE A 97 7.78 -3.78 2.34
C ILE A 97 7.08 -3.01 1.24
N SER A 98 7.86 -2.34 0.40
CA SER A 98 7.42 -1.73 -0.83
C SER A 98 8.42 -2.04 -1.94
N VAL A 99 7.93 -2.41 -3.13
CA VAL A 99 8.78 -2.76 -4.27
C VAL A 99 8.57 -1.75 -5.38
N MET A 100 9.67 -1.19 -5.88
CA MET A 100 9.68 -0.25 -6.99
C MET A 100 9.98 -0.97 -8.30
N LYS A 101 9.39 -0.50 -9.40
CA LYS A 101 9.59 -1.08 -10.75
C LYS A 101 11.04 -1.09 -11.23
N ASN A 102 11.91 -0.25 -10.67
CA ASN A 102 13.33 -0.20 -11.03
C ASN A 102 14.18 -1.28 -10.32
N GLY A 103 13.58 -2.10 -9.45
CA GLY A 103 14.27 -3.11 -8.66
C GLY A 103 14.84 -2.58 -7.34
N LEU A 104 14.36 -1.42 -6.87
CA LEU A 104 14.58 -0.99 -5.49
C LEU A 104 13.49 -1.57 -4.58
N ILE A 105 13.89 -1.96 -3.38
CA ILE A 105 12.96 -2.41 -2.34
C ILE A 105 13.16 -1.53 -1.11
N ALA A 106 12.06 -1.10 -0.53
CA ALA A 106 11.99 -0.31 0.68
C ALA A 106 11.42 -1.18 1.80
N SER A 107 12.06 -1.19 2.97
CA SER A 107 11.57 -1.95 4.13
C SER A 107 11.82 -1.22 5.44
N ASN A 108 10.89 -1.36 6.38
CA ASN A 108 11.07 -1.02 7.80
C ASN A 108 11.06 -2.29 8.63
N SER A 109 11.63 -2.20 9.83
CA SER A 109 11.74 -3.31 10.76
C SER A 109 11.56 -2.82 12.18
N ILE A 110 11.25 -3.75 13.08
CA ILE A 110 11.23 -3.53 14.52
C ILE A 110 12.61 -3.08 15.04
N ASP A 111 13.69 -3.38 14.32
CA ASP A 111 15.06 -2.92 14.66
C ASP A 111 15.23 -1.39 14.59
N GLY A 112 14.22 -0.67 14.10
CA GLY A 112 14.22 0.79 13.98
C GLY A 112 15.00 1.30 12.77
N GLU A 113 15.48 0.42 11.90
CA GLU A 113 16.20 0.77 10.68
C GLU A 113 15.26 0.77 9.46
N PHE A 114 15.41 1.77 8.60
CA PHE A 114 14.88 1.72 7.24
C PHE A 114 15.94 1.16 6.29
N GLY A 115 15.58 0.11 5.57
CA GLY A 115 16.41 -0.54 4.56
C GLY A 115 15.97 -0.17 3.15
N LEU A 116 16.91 0.29 2.33
CA LEU A 116 16.75 0.46 0.89
C LEU A 116 17.68 -0.53 0.18
N TRP A 117 17.10 -1.46 -0.55
CA TRP A 117 17.81 -2.56 -1.19
C TRP A 117 17.82 -2.37 -2.70
N SER A 118 19.00 -2.50 -3.32
CA SER A 118 19.15 -2.49 -4.77
C SER A 118 19.37 -3.90 -5.28
N LEU A 119 18.42 -4.43 -6.07
CA LEU A 119 18.58 -5.74 -6.69
C LEU A 119 19.66 -5.76 -7.78
N ARG A 120 19.86 -4.63 -8.46
CA ARG A 120 20.84 -4.48 -9.54
C ARG A 120 22.26 -4.43 -9.00
N GLU A 121 22.47 -3.65 -7.94
CA GLU A 121 23.79 -3.48 -7.32
C GLU A 121 24.07 -4.54 -6.25
N ASN A 122 23.05 -5.32 -5.88
CA ASN A 122 23.10 -6.27 -4.78
C ASN A 122 23.58 -5.62 -3.46
N SER A 123 23.03 -4.45 -3.16
CA SER A 123 23.43 -3.60 -2.03
C SER A 123 22.25 -3.30 -1.09
N LYS A 124 22.56 -3.02 0.18
CA LYS A 124 21.62 -2.49 1.19
C LYS A 124 22.16 -1.17 1.70
N LYS A 125 21.35 -0.12 1.61
CA LYS A 125 21.55 1.11 2.35
C LYS A 125 20.65 1.13 3.57
N THR A 126 21.20 1.57 4.70
CA THR A 126 20.52 1.58 5.99
C THR A 126 20.42 3.00 6.49
N TYR A 127 19.21 3.40 6.91
CA TYR A 127 18.93 4.70 7.47
C TYR A 127 18.52 4.53 8.94
N LYS A 128 19.25 5.21 9.83
CA LYS A 128 19.04 5.19 11.27
C LYS A 128 18.52 6.54 11.74
N ASP A 129 17.28 6.84 11.38
CA ASP A 129 16.64 8.10 11.70
C ASP A 129 15.18 7.83 12.09
N LEU A 130 14.75 8.41 13.21
CA LEU A 130 13.40 8.23 13.73
C LEU A 130 12.31 8.73 12.77
N ARG A 131 12.65 9.58 11.79
CA ARG A 131 11.73 9.99 10.73
C ARG A 131 11.27 8.83 9.85
N PHE A 132 12.02 7.72 9.80
CA PHE A 132 11.66 6.51 9.06
C PHE A 132 11.05 5.40 9.93
N ALA A 133 11.03 5.59 11.26
CA ALA A 133 10.40 4.66 12.19
C ALA A 133 8.86 4.80 12.10
N THR A 134 8.29 4.13 11.11
CA THR A 134 6.85 3.99 10.87
C THR A 134 6.52 2.51 10.68
N THR A 135 5.25 2.14 10.77
CA THR A 135 4.77 0.80 10.45
C THR A 135 4.34 0.67 8.99
N LEU A 136 4.12 1.78 8.27
CA LEU A 136 3.60 1.78 6.90
C LEU A 136 4.53 2.53 5.94
N ILE A 137 4.91 1.87 4.84
CA ILE A 137 5.69 2.46 3.75
C ILE A 137 4.94 2.27 2.43
N GLY A 138 5.00 3.27 1.55
CA GLY A 138 4.39 3.22 0.23
C GLY A 138 5.31 3.80 -0.83
N ILE A 139 4.97 3.58 -2.11
CA ILE A 139 5.69 4.16 -3.25
C ILE A 139 4.78 5.17 -3.93
N HIS A 140 5.26 6.40 -4.04
CA HIS A 140 4.63 7.43 -4.85
C HIS A 140 4.87 7.13 -6.34
N PRO A 141 3.92 7.43 -7.25
CA PRO A 141 4.10 7.19 -8.69
C PRO A 141 5.32 7.89 -9.30
N SER A 142 5.78 9.01 -8.72
CA SER A 142 7.00 9.70 -9.16
C SER A 142 8.30 8.99 -8.73
N GLY A 143 8.22 7.88 -7.99
CA GLY A 143 9.36 7.10 -7.54
C GLY A 143 9.88 7.46 -6.15
N TYR A 144 9.21 8.36 -5.43
CA TYR A 144 9.53 8.66 -4.03
C TYR A 144 9.00 7.58 -3.10
N ILE A 145 9.73 7.34 -2.02
CA ILE A 145 9.28 6.49 -0.92
C ILE A 145 8.51 7.35 0.06
N ILE A 146 7.30 6.92 0.39
CA ILE A 146 6.37 7.63 1.28
C ILE A 146 6.46 7.00 2.67
N PHE A 147 6.71 7.85 3.66
CA PHE A 147 6.53 7.55 5.06
C PHE A 147 5.43 8.45 5.60
N VAL A 148 4.39 7.86 6.16
CA VAL A 148 3.34 8.61 6.84
C VAL A 148 3.55 8.46 8.34
N LYS A 149 3.56 9.59 9.05
CA LYS A 149 3.84 9.63 10.48
C LYS A 149 2.97 10.69 11.13
N GLU A 150 2.06 10.28 12.02
CA GLU A 150 1.18 11.14 12.83
C GLU A 150 0.76 12.43 12.11
N ASN A 151 1.52 13.52 12.23
CA ASN A 151 1.22 14.84 11.69
C ASN A 151 1.97 15.25 10.40
N TYR A 152 2.75 14.38 9.74
CA TYR A 152 3.41 14.67 8.47
C TYR A 152 3.57 13.46 7.54
N ILE A 153 3.84 13.76 6.28
CA ILE A 153 4.29 12.81 5.26
C ILE A 153 5.72 13.19 4.87
N LEU A 154 6.60 12.20 4.85
CA LEU A 154 7.96 12.34 4.34
C LEU A 154 8.07 11.61 3.00
N LEU A 155 8.54 12.32 1.99
CA LEU A 155 8.87 11.79 0.68
C LEU A 155 10.39 11.73 0.56
N LEU A 156 10.94 10.54 0.44
CA LEU A 156 12.36 10.30 0.21
C LEU A 156 12.60 9.99 -1.26
N ASN A 157 13.47 10.74 -1.91
CA ASN A 157 14.02 10.36 -3.20
C ASN A 157 15.10 9.29 -2.97
N PRO A 158 14.90 8.04 -3.43
CA PRO A 158 15.85 6.97 -3.17
C PRO A 158 17.14 7.06 -4.00
N ILE A 159 17.22 7.99 -4.96
CA ILE A 159 18.39 8.16 -5.84
C ILE A 159 19.41 9.14 -5.24
N ASP A 160 18.96 10.28 -4.73
CA ASP A 160 19.82 11.36 -4.22
C ASP A 160 19.61 11.67 -2.73
N ASP A 161 18.81 10.86 -2.03
CA ASP A 161 18.42 10.99 -0.62
C ASP A 161 17.71 12.29 -0.24
N LYS A 162 17.31 13.12 -1.21
CA LYS A 162 16.58 14.35 -0.88
C LYS A 162 15.23 14.01 -0.29
N MET A 163 14.84 14.84 0.68
CA MET A 163 13.60 14.66 1.42
C MET A 163 12.69 15.87 1.23
N LYS A 164 11.40 15.60 1.04
CA LYS A 164 10.33 16.60 1.08
C LYS A 164 9.36 16.23 2.20
N THR A 165 9.10 17.16 3.10
CA THR A 165 8.12 16.98 4.18
C THR A 165 6.84 17.74 3.85
N ILE A 166 5.71 17.08 4.00
CA ILE A 166 4.38 17.67 3.87
C ILE A 166 3.72 17.61 5.24
N ILE A 167 3.42 18.77 5.81
CA ILE A 167 2.75 18.86 7.11
C ILE A 167 1.26 18.59 6.89
N LEU A 168 0.71 17.67 7.68
CA LEU A 168 -0.73 17.38 7.67
C LEU A 168 -1.51 18.54 8.31
N PRO A 169 -2.83 18.62 8.11
CA PRO A 169 -3.66 19.63 8.75
C PRO A 169 -3.40 19.69 10.27
N SER A 170 -3.45 20.89 10.85
CA SER A 170 -3.11 21.06 12.28
C SER A 170 -3.94 20.14 13.19
N GLY A 171 -3.24 19.37 14.04
CA GLY A 171 -3.83 18.38 14.94
C GLY A 171 -4.36 17.12 14.25
N PHE A 172 -3.99 16.87 12.99
CA PHE A 172 -4.33 15.64 12.29
C PHE A 172 -3.32 14.53 12.61
N GLU A 173 -3.82 13.39 13.09
CA GLU A 173 -3.06 12.18 13.44
C GLU A 173 -3.40 11.05 12.47
N SER A 174 -2.52 10.86 11.49
CA SER A 174 -2.59 9.81 10.48
C SER A 174 -2.18 8.44 11.04
N HIS A 175 -2.83 7.40 10.52
CA HIS A 175 -2.48 6.01 10.86
C HIS A 175 -2.65 5.02 9.70
N THR A 176 -3.22 5.45 8.57
CA THR A 176 -3.29 4.66 7.33
C THR A 176 -3.23 5.57 6.13
N PHE A 177 -2.72 5.09 5.00
CA PHE A 177 -2.67 5.85 3.76
C PHE A 177 -2.68 4.97 2.52
N TYR A 178 -2.89 5.58 1.36
CA TYR A 178 -2.75 4.94 0.06
C TYR A 178 -2.30 5.95 -1.00
N PRO A 179 -1.17 5.72 -1.68
CA PRO A 179 -0.76 6.54 -2.82
C PRO A 179 -1.60 6.21 -4.06
N TYR A 180 -2.11 7.25 -4.69
CA TYR A 180 -2.88 7.16 -5.92
C TYR A 180 -2.00 7.42 -7.14
N TYR A 181 -2.36 6.85 -8.29
CA TYR A 181 -1.48 6.83 -9.47
C TYR A 181 -1.20 8.23 -10.05
N ASP A 182 -2.07 9.22 -9.78
CA ASP A 182 -1.90 10.59 -10.26
C ASP A 182 -1.02 11.45 -9.36
N GLY A 183 -0.51 10.87 -8.27
CA GLY A 183 0.33 11.52 -7.28
C GLY A 183 -0.40 11.98 -6.02
N ARG A 184 -1.73 11.90 -5.95
CA ARG A 184 -2.42 12.15 -4.68
C ARG A 184 -2.10 11.09 -3.65
N ILE A 185 -2.12 11.47 -2.38
CA ILE A 185 -1.99 10.54 -1.25
C ILE A 185 -3.28 10.64 -0.43
N PHE A 186 -4.01 9.53 -0.33
CA PHE A 186 -5.16 9.43 0.55
C PHE A 186 -4.69 9.03 1.94
N VAL A 187 -5.18 9.71 2.97
CA VAL A 187 -4.78 9.49 4.36
C VAL A 187 -6.01 9.38 5.24
N GLY A 188 -6.03 8.33 6.07
CA GLY A 188 -6.99 8.14 7.14
C GLY A 188 -6.35 8.50 8.47
N GLY A 189 -7.08 9.27 9.27
CA GLY A 189 -6.59 9.76 10.56
C GLY A 189 -7.66 10.50 11.34
N LYS A 190 -7.31 10.89 12.56
CA LYS A 190 -8.15 11.74 13.42
C LYS A 190 -7.76 13.19 13.25
N ASP A 191 -8.72 14.11 13.29
CA ASP A 191 -8.40 15.52 13.42
C ASP A 191 -8.29 15.97 14.88
N LYS A 192 -8.04 17.28 15.07
CA LYS A 192 -7.92 17.92 16.39
C LYS A 192 -9.18 17.80 17.27
N GLU A 193 -10.34 17.49 16.68
CA GLU A 193 -11.61 17.30 17.38
C GLU A 193 -11.87 15.81 17.65
N ASN A 194 -10.88 14.94 17.44
CA ASN A 194 -10.96 13.49 17.47
C ASN A 194 -11.92 12.87 16.44
N ALA A 195 -12.32 13.62 15.42
CA ALA A 195 -13.18 13.10 14.36
C ALA A 195 -12.33 12.34 13.33
N GLU A 196 -12.72 11.09 13.04
CA GLU A 196 -12.05 10.28 12.03
C GLU A 196 -12.38 10.78 10.63
N LYS A 197 -11.36 11.08 9.85
CA LYS A 197 -11.46 11.70 8.52
C LYS A 197 -10.60 10.97 7.50
N LEU A 198 -11.16 10.89 6.29
CA LEU A 198 -10.44 10.54 5.08
C LEU A 198 -10.11 11.83 4.33
N ILE A 199 -8.83 12.10 4.11
CA ILE A 199 -8.36 13.27 3.36
C ILE A 199 -7.57 12.84 2.13
N ALA A 200 -7.57 13.68 1.10
CA ALA A 200 -6.70 13.58 -0.06
C ALA A 200 -5.68 14.71 -0.02
N ILE A 201 -4.41 14.39 -0.26
CA ILE A 201 -3.30 15.35 -0.25
C ILE A 201 -2.68 15.39 -1.64
N GLU A 202 -2.37 16.60 -2.10
CA GLU A 202 -1.67 16.85 -3.36
C GLU A 202 -0.22 17.27 -3.06
N PRO A 203 0.72 16.32 -3.04
CA PRO A 203 2.07 16.55 -2.55
C PRO A 203 2.89 17.51 -3.41
N GLU A 204 2.51 17.72 -4.67
CA GLU A 204 3.23 18.59 -5.61
C GLU A 204 2.89 20.07 -5.46
N THR A 205 1.85 20.42 -4.72
CA THR A 205 1.51 21.82 -4.43
C THR A 205 2.41 22.37 -3.34
N ASP A 206 2.85 23.64 -3.47
CA ASP A 206 3.64 24.31 -2.44
C ASP A 206 2.85 24.36 -1.12
N GLY A 207 3.40 23.73 -0.08
CA GLY A 207 2.76 23.61 1.23
C GLY A 207 1.76 22.47 1.40
N GLY A 208 1.48 21.68 0.36
CA GLY A 208 0.60 20.51 0.42
C GLY A 208 -0.88 20.85 0.62
N TYR A 209 -1.57 21.10 -0.49
CA TYR A 209 -3.03 21.22 -0.53
C TYR A 209 -3.68 19.89 -0.11
N TYR A 210 -4.77 19.99 0.65
CA TYR A 210 -5.57 18.83 1.01
C TYR A 210 -7.08 19.12 0.92
N LYS A 211 -7.85 18.04 0.77
CA LYS A 211 -9.32 18.07 0.78
C LYS A 211 -9.85 16.95 1.66
N THR A 212 -10.85 17.26 2.50
CA THR A 212 -11.60 16.21 3.20
C THR A 212 -12.52 15.51 2.20
N ILE A 213 -12.37 14.20 2.09
CA ILE A 213 -13.21 13.34 1.26
C ILE A 213 -14.43 12.86 2.05
N GLY A 214 -14.21 12.47 3.31
CA GLY A 214 -15.24 11.83 4.11
C GLY A 214 -14.94 11.76 5.60
N LYS A 215 -15.93 11.31 6.37
CA LYS A 215 -15.84 11.09 7.82
C LYS A 215 -16.27 9.66 8.19
N TYR A 216 -15.74 9.18 9.30
CA TYR A 216 -16.11 7.93 9.95
C TYR A 216 -16.53 8.22 11.40
N GLU A 217 -17.44 7.41 11.93
CA GLU A 217 -17.77 7.47 13.37
C GLU A 217 -16.71 6.76 14.22
N GLY A 218 -16.17 5.65 13.71
CA GLY A 218 -15.03 4.95 14.31
C GLY A 218 -13.77 5.07 13.46
N ARG A 219 -12.95 4.03 13.39
CA ARG A 219 -11.57 4.10 12.85
C ARG A 219 -11.48 3.60 11.41
N ILE A 220 -10.78 4.32 10.54
CA ILE A 220 -10.40 3.84 9.20
C ILE A 220 -9.26 2.82 9.36
N THR A 221 -9.37 1.67 8.71
CA THR A 221 -8.38 0.58 8.83
C THR A 221 -7.65 0.30 7.53
N GLY A 222 -8.17 0.77 6.40
CA GLY A 222 -7.55 0.56 5.10
C GLY A 222 -8.11 1.49 4.04
N ILE A 223 -7.29 1.79 3.05
CA ILE A 223 -7.65 2.61 1.89
C ILE A 223 -7.04 1.94 0.66
N ILE A 224 -7.84 1.82 -0.40
CA ILE A 224 -7.39 1.41 -1.73
C ILE A 224 -8.10 2.28 -2.77
N THR A 225 -7.68 2.16 -4.02
CA THR A 225 -8.38 2.78 -5.15
C THR A 225 -8.59 1.76 -6.24
N MET A 226 -9.69 1.93 -6.96
CA MET A 226 -10.04 1.15 -8.13
C MET A 226 -10.51 2.14 -9.20
N GLY A 227 -9.71 2.32 -10.25
CA GLY A 227 -9.87 3.46 -11.16
C GLY A 227 -10.06 4.77 -10.37
N PRO A 228 -11.09 5.58 -10.66
CA PRO A 228 -11.35 6.85 -9.98
C PRO A 228 -12.08 6.74 -8.64
N ARG A 229 -12.49 5.54 -8.19
CA ARG A 229 -13.16 5.40 -6.90
C ARG A 229 -12.16 5.13 -5.79
N ILE A 230 -12.44 5.73 -4.64
CA ILE A 230 -11.70 5.51 -3.40
C ILE A 230 -12.51 4.54 -2.57
N ILE A 231 -11.90 3.44 -2.16
CA ILE A 231 -12.54 2.44 -1.30
C ILE A 231 -11.79 2.46 0.02
N SER A 232 -12.53 2.54 1.11
CA SER A 232 -11.95 2.55 2.45
C SER A 232 -12.70 1.57 3.33
N SER A 233 -11.97 0.93 4.24
CA SER A 233 -12.54 0.06 5.27
C SER A 233 -12.36 0.70 6.64
N GLY A 234 -13.23 0.33 7.58
CA GLY A 234 -13.12 0.80 8.95
C GLY A 234 -14.01 0.02 9.91
N ILE A 235 -14.02 0.46 11.17
CA ILE A 235 -14.90 -0.04 12.23
C ILE A 235 -15.74 1.13 12.69
N GLU A 236 -17.06 0.98 12.69
CA GLU A 236 -18.04 1.92 13.26
C GLU A 236 -18.77 1.25 14.43
N ASN A 237 -19.71 1.98 15.06
CA ASN A 237 -20.44 1.51 16.24
C ASN A 237 -21.16 0.16 16.01
N ASP A 238 -21.64 -0.06 14.78
CA ASP A 238 -22.38 -1.25 14.38
C ASP A 238 -21.50 -2.37 13.77
N GLY A 239 -20.18 -2.17 13.73
CA GLY A 239 -19.21 -3.17 13.27
C GLY A 239 -18.33 -2.72 12.10
N ALA A 240 -17.78 -3.68 11.35
CA ALA A 240 -16.90 -3.39 10.24
C ALA A 240 -17.68 -2.84 9.02
N VAL A 241 -17.16 -1.77 8.42
CA VAL A 241 -17.78 -1.09 7.27
C VAL A 241 -16.79 -0.94 6.12
N ILE A 242 -17.34 -0.86 4.89
CA ILE A 242 -16.61 -0.47 3.69
C ILE A 242 -17.37 0.71 3.08
N LYS A 243 -16.66 1.82 2.82
CA LYS A 243 -17.23 3.01 2.17
C LYS A 243 -16.54 3.26 0.83
N ILE A 244 -17.35 3.58 -0.18
CA ILE A 244 -16.91 3.92 -1.53
C ILE A 244 -17.19 5.40 -1.77
N TRP A 245 -16.15 6.12 -2.18
CA TRP A 245 -16.19 7.56 -2.41
C TRP A 245 -15.96 7.89 -3.88
N GLY A 246 -16.48 9.05 -4.29
CA GLY A 246 -16.46 9.55 -5.66
C GLY A 246 -17.87 9.54 -6.26
N SER A 247 -18.43 10.73 -6.51
CA SER A 247 -19.69 10.86 -7.25
C SER A 247 -19.52 10.38 -8.68
N GLU A 248 -20.61 9.99 -9.35
CA GLU A 248 -20.56 9.62 -10.78
C GLU A 248 -19.93 10.71 -11.65
N SER A 249 -20.25 11.98 -11.39
CA SER A 249 -19.65 13.13 -12.08
C SER A 249 -18.14 13.26 -11.85
N TYR A 250 -17.67 13.01 -10.63
CA TYR A 250 -16.24 13.00 -10.31
C TYR A 250 -15.55 11.82 -10.99
N VAL A 251 -16.13 10.63 -10.88
CA VAL A 251 -15.64 9.40 -11.51
C VAL A 251 -15.50 9.58 -13.02
N GLN A 252 -16.50 10.14 -13.68
CA GLN A 252 -16.47 10.39 -15.12
C GLN A 252 -15.39 11.41 -15.50
N SER A 253 -15.25 12.51 -14.74
CA SER A 253 -14.20 13.50 -14.97
C SER A 253 -12.78 12.91 -14.80
N GLU A 254 -12.56 12.10 -13.77
CA GLU A 254 -11.28 11.44 -13.52
C GLU A 254 -10.98 10.36 -14.56
N LEU A 255 -12.01 9.65 -15.05
CA LEU A 255 -11.87 8.64 -16.09
C LEU A 255 -11.47 9.26 -17.44
N GLU A 256 -11.99 10.44 -17.78
CA GLU A 256 -11.52 11.18 -18.95
C GLU A 256 -10.05 11.59 -18.82
N LYS A 257 -9.59 12.03 -17.65
CA LYS A 257 -8.16 12.29 -17.41
C LYS A 257 -7.32 11.03 -17.59
N LEU A 258 -7.80 9.89 -17.07
CA LEU A 258 -7.15 8.60 -17.18
C LEU A 258 -6.97 8.16 -18.64
N ARG A 259 -7.99 8.31 -19.48
CA ARG A 259 -7.96 7.91 -20.90
C ARG A 259 -6.85 8.60 -21.70
N ILE A 260 -6.40 9.77 -21.25
CA ILE A 260 -5.41 10.60 -21.94
C ILE A 260 -3.97 10.27 -21.50
N LEU A 261 -3.78 9.65 -20.31
CA LEU A 261 -2.46 9.26 -19.81
C LEU A 261 -1.85 8.10 -20.63
N LYS A 262 -0.60 8.23 -21.08
CA LYS A 262 0.07 7.21 -21.90
C LYS A 262 0.20 5.85 -21.20
N ASP A 263 0.40 5.84 -19.88
CA ASP A 263 0.60 4.61 -19.10
C ASP A 263 -0.70 3.88 -18.74
N SER A 264 -1.84 4.58 -18.74
CA SER A 264 -3.15 3.94 -18.45
C SER A 264 -3.55 2.96 -19.54
N LYS A 265 -3.11 3.20 -20.80
CA LYS A 265 -3.38 2.32 -21.95
C LYS A 265 -2.70 0.95 -21.85
N LYS A 266 -1.61 0.81 -21.08
CA LYS A 266 -0.93 -0.48 -20.89
C LYS A 266 -1.52 -1.34 -19.76
N HIS A 267 -2.21 -0.73 -18.79
CA HIS A 267 -2.80 -1.41 -17.64
C HIS A 267 -4.33 -1.20 -17.56
N PHE A 268 -4.99 -1.07 -18.71
CA PHE A 268 -6.40 -0.71 -18.85
C PHE A 268 -7.36 -1.59 -18.03
N GLN A 269 -7.03 -2.87 -17.81
CA GLN A 269 -7.84 -3.80 -17.00
C GLN A 269 -8.02 -3.36 -15.54
N TYR A 270 -7.05 -2.66 -14.93
CA TYR A 270 -7.20 -2.08 -13.60
C TYR A 270 -8.08 -0.82 -13.58
N TYR A 271 -8.18 -0.14 -14.73
CA TYR A 271 -8.94 1.11 -14.87
C TYR A 271 -10.39 0.86 -15.31
N SER A 272 -10.69 -0.31 -15.89
CA SER A 272 -12.04 -0.73 -16.27
C SER A 272 -12.78 -1.49 -15.17
N MET A 273 -12.13 -1.86 -14.06
CA MET A 273 -12.72 -2.71 -13.01
C MET A 273 -13.78 -2.02 -12.12
N ILE A 274 -14.38 -0.92 -12.57
CA ILE A 274 -15.65 -0.40 -12.03
C ILE A 274 -16.59 0.05 -13.15
N PHE A 275 -16.81 -0.85 -14.11
CA PHE A 275 -18.06 -0.91 -14.85
C PHE A 275 -18.68 -2.27 -14.60
#